data_AF-A0A060CE99-F1
#
_entry.id   AF-A0A060CE99-F1
#
_cell.length_a   1.000
_cell.length_b   1.000
_cell.length_c   1.000
_cell.angle_alpha   90.00
_cell.angle_beta   90.00
_cell.angle_gamma   90.00
#
_symmetry.space_group_name_H-M   'P 1'
#
loop_
_entity.id
_entity.type
_entity.pdbx_description
1 polymer ?
#
loop_
_entity_poly.entity_id
_entity_poly.type
_entity_poly.pdbx_seq_one_letter_code
_entity_poly.pdbx_strand_id
1 'polypeptide(L)'
;FPGGLQEVLDHIRDRGMQPGIWLEPEVVGVLSPVAQTLPDDAFLQRDGHRLRTHQRYHLDLRSPAARAHLDQVVDHLVGDLGIRFFKLDYNVNAGPGPTTGPTAPATVCCRPDARTSSGSTPCSTATPG
;
A
#
# COMPACT_ATOMS: atom_id res chain seq x y z
N PHE A 1 2.91 15.92 20.69
CA PHE A 1 1.55 16.44 20.94
C PHE A 1 1.05 15.91 22.29
N PRO A 2 1.39 16.57 23.41
CA PRO A 2 1.03 16.09 24.74
C PRO A 2 -0.49 16.02 24.97
N GLY A 3 -1.28 16.96 24.43
CA GLY A 3 -2.75 16.87 24.38
C GLY A 3 -3.30 16.23 23.09
N GLY A 4 -2.47 15.50 22.35
CA GLY A 4 -2.85 14.90 21.08
C GLY A 4 -2.99 15.92 19.93
N LEU A 5 -3.36 15.42 18.76
CA LEU A 5 -3.47 16.26 17.57
C LEU A 5 -4.60 17.30 17.71
N GLN A 6 -5.70 16.93 18.37
CA GLN A 6 -6.88 17.76 18.58
C GLN A 6 -6.55 19.16 19.16
N GLU A 7 -5.68 19.23 20.17
CA GLU A 7 -5.25 20.49 20.80
C GLU A 7 -4.68 21.48 19.78
N VAL A 8 -3.85 20.99 18.85
CA VAL A 8 -3.25 21.84 17.81
C VAL A 8 -4.27 22.25 16.76
N LEU A 9 -5.20 21.35 16.42
CA LEU A 9 -6.26 21.66 15.47
C LEU A 9 -7.23 22.71 16.04
N ASP A 10 -7.57 22.62 17.32
CA ASP A 10 -8.40 23.62 18.02
C ASP A 10 -7.73 24.99 18.01
N HIS A 11 -6.44 25.04 18.33
CA HIS A 11 -5.67 26.28 18.30
C HIS A 11 -5.63 26.98 16.93
N ILE A 12 -5.63 26.20 15.84
CA ILE A 12 -5.72 26.70 14.46
C ILE A 12 -7.12 27.29 14.21
N ARG A 13 -8.18 26.59 14.63
CA ARG A 13 -9.57 27.03 14.49
C ARG A 13 -9.86 28.30 15.28
N ASP A 14 -9.31 28.43 16.49
CA ASP A 14 -9.46 29.63 17.34
C ASP A 14 -8.90 30.90 16.67
N ARG A 15 -8.02 30.75 15.68
CA ARG A 15 -7.47 31.84 14.87
C ARG A 15 -8.23 32.08 13.58
N GLY A 16 -9.39 31.45 13.39
CA GLY A 16 -10.19 31.55 12.18
C GLY A 16 -9.59 30.84 10.96
N MET A 17 -8.63 29.94 11.17
CA MET A 17 -7.98 29.18 10.08
C MET A 17 -8.57 27.77 9.97
N GLN A 18 -8.40 27.16 8.79
CA GLN A 18 -8.81 25.79 8.53
C GLN A 18 -7.62 24.83 8.64
N PRO A 19 -7.69 23.78 9.46
CA PRO A 19 -6.59 22.84 9.60
C PRO A 19 -6.46 21.91 8.37
N GLY A 20 -5.22 21.67 7.98
CA GLY A 20 -4.84 20.66 6.99
C GLY A 20 -3.82 19.68 7.53
N ILE A 21 -3.73 18.49 6.93
CA ILE A 21 -2.79 17.43 7.33
C ILE A 21 -2.11 16.81 6.11
N TRP A 22 -0.87 16.35 6.31
CA TRP A 22 -0.14 15.56 5.32
C TRP A 22 -0.33 14.07 5.60
N LEU A 23 -0.53 13.28 4.54
CA LEU A 23 -0.66 11.81 4.62
C LEU A 23 0.08 11.15 3.45
N GLU A 24 0.58 9.95 3.71
CA GLU A 24 1.08 8.99 2.69
C GLU A 24 0.28 7.68 2.88
N PRO A 25 -1.00 7.64 2.43
CA PRO A 25 -1.95 6.59 2.81
C PRO A 25 -1.63 5.21 2.20
N GLU A 26 -0.90 5.17 1.10
CA GLU A 26 -0.61 3.95 0.35
C GLU A 26 0.51 3.08 0.94
N VAL A 27 1.20 3.58 1.97
CA VAL A 27 2.29 2.88 2.62
C VAL A 27 2.03 2.63 4.10
N VAL A 28 2.54 1.50 4.59
CA VAL A 28 2.50 1.13 6.00
C VAL A 28 3.92 0.82 6.46
N GLY A 29 4.39 1.50 7.51
CA GLY A 29 5.70 1.19 8.10
C GLY A 29 5.77 -0.27 8.57
N VAL A 30 6.91 -0.93 8.38
CA VAL A 30 7.05 -2.37 8.70
C VAL A 30 6.86 -2.72 10.18
N LEU A 31 7.05 -1.74 11.08
CA LEU A 31 6.82 -1.86 12.52
C LEU A 31 5.44 -1.35 12.96
N SER A 32 4.61 -0.87 12.03
CA SER A 32 3.26 -0.40 12.34
C SER A 32 2.38 -1.58 12.76
N PRO A 33 1.55 -1.43 13.80
CA PRO A 33 0.53 -2.43 14.13
C PRO A 33 -0.37 -2.76 12.93
N VAL A 34 -0.63 -1.78 12.05
CA VAL A 34 -1.42 -1.97 10.82
C VAL A 34 -0.85 -3.07 9.93
N ALA A 35 0.48 -3.22 9.91
CA ALA A 35 1.14 -4.28 9.15
C ALA A 35 0.78 -5.68 9.67
N GLN A 36 0.41 -5.82 10.94
CA GLN A 36 0.06 -7.09 11.57
C GLN A 36 -1.45 -7.31 11.58
N THR A 37 -2.27 -6.24 11.56
CA THR A 37 -3.72 -6.34 11.65
C THR A 37 -4.40 -6.53 10.30
N LEU A 38 -3.85 -5.95 9.22
CA LEU A 38 -4.42 -6.12 7.89
C LEU A 38 -4.04 -7.48 7.29
N PRO A 39 -4.96 -8.13 6.55
CA PRO A 39 -4.68 -9.39 5.88
C PRO A 39 -3.63 -9.22 4.76
N ASP A 40 -2.99 -10.31 4.35
CA ASP A 40 -1.91 -10.28 3.35
C ASP A 40 -2.34 -9.70 1.99
N ASP A 41 -3.59 -9.91 1.59
CA ASP A 41 -4.15 -9.40 0.33
C ASP A 41 -4.33 -7.88 0.34
N ALA A 42 -4.32 -7.24 1.52
CA ALA A 42 -4.32 -5.79 1.65
C ALA A 42 -2.99 -5.15 1.24
N PHE A 43 -1.95 -5.94 0.96
CA PHE A 43 -0.62 -5.47 0.55
C PHE A 43 -0.29 -5.90 -0.87
N LEU A 44 0.45 -5.07 -1.61
CA LEU A 44 1.03 -5.48 -2.88
C LEU A 44 1.99 -6.63 -2.65
N GLN A 45 1.93 -7.65 -3.50
CA GLN A 45 2.78 -8.83 -3.40
C GLN A 45 3.52 -9.10 -4.70
N ARG A 46 4.75 -9.60 -4.56
CA ARG A 46 5.58 -10.14 -5.64
C ARG A 46 6.10 -11.49 -5.20
N ASP A 47 5.88 -12.50 -6.02
CA ASP A 47 6.30 -13.89 -5.77
C ASP A 47 5.80 -14.43 -4.40
N GLY A 48 4.56 -14.07 -4.02
CA GLY A 48 3.94 -14.47 -2.75
C GLY A 48 4.46 -13.73 -1.51
N HIS A 49 5.29 -12.71 -1.69
CA HIS A 49 5.82 -11.89 -0.59
C HIS A 49 5.37 -10.44 -0.69
N ARG A 50 5.03 -9.83 0.46
CA ARG A 50 4.69 -8.41 0.53
C ARG A 50 5.82 -7.54 0.00
N LEU A 51 5.49 -6.59 -0.87
CA LEU A 51 6.45 -5.64 -1.42
C LEU A 51 6.90 -4.67 -0.34
N ARG A 52 8.21 -4.67 -0.07
CA ARG A 52 8.85 -3.79 0.91
C ARG A 52 9.88 -2.89 0.25
N THR A 53 9.68 -1.58 0.38
CA THR A 53 10.61 -0.56 -0.10
C THR A 53 10.84 0.46 1.01
N HIS A 54 12.09 0.85 1.27
CA HIS A 54 12.45 1.83 2.32
C HIS A 54 11.75 1.61 3.68
N GLN A 55 11.71 0.37 4.19
CA GLN A 55 11.07 -0.01 5.46
C GLN A 55 9.54 0.22 5.50
N ARG A 56 8.89 0.18 4.34
CA ARG A 56 7.44 0.34 4.18
C ARG A 56 6.88 -0.76 3.30
N TYR A 57 5.71 -1.27 3.67
CA TYR A 57 4.86 -2.09 2.82
C TYR A 57 3.93 -1.20 2.00
N HIS A 58 3.62 -1.61 0.78
CA HIS A 58 2.63 -0.92 -0.05
C HIS A 58 1.26 -1.58 0.10
N LEU A 59 0.22 -0.79 0.34
CA LEU A 59 -1.16 -1.26 0.31
C LEU A 59 -1.59 -1.57 -1.12
N ASP A 60 -2.37 -2.63 -1.27
CA ASP A 60 -3.07 -2.96 -2.50
C ASP A 60 -4.49 -2.41 -2.45
N LEU A 61 -4.72 -1.26 -3.08
CA LEU A 61 -6.03 -0.60 -3.09
C LEU A 61 -7.11 -1.36 -3.89
N ARG A 62 -6.75 -2.47 -4.54
CA ARG A 62 -7.74 -3.42 -5.10
C ARG A 62 -8.44 -4.20 -3.99
N SER A 63 -7.74 -4.48 -2.88
CA SER A 63 -8.30 -5.18 -1.73
C SER A 63 -9.37 -4.33 -1.04
N PRO A 64 -10.57 -4.90 -0.76
CA PRO A 64 -11.57 -4.25 0.06
C PRO A 64 -11.08 -3.91 1.47
N ALA A 65 -10.20 -4.75 2.06
CA ALA A 65 -9.68 -4.53 3.41
C ALA A 65 -8.77 -3.30 3.49
N ALA A 66 -7.90 -3.10 2.48
CA ALA A 66 -7.07 -1.90 2.38
C ALA A 66 -7.91 -0.63 2.23
N ARG A 67 -8.94 -0.66 1.37
CA ARG A 67 -9.86 0.47 1.19
C ARG A 67 -10.65 0.79 2.46
N ALA A 68 -11.22 -0.23 3.10
CA ALA A 68 -11.96 -0.04 4.35
C ALA A 68 -11.08 0.58 5.46
N HIS A 69 -9.81 0.20 5.54
CA HIS A 69 -8.87 0.83 6.48
C HIS A 69 -8.66 2.32 6.16
N LEU A 70 -8.45 2.67 4.90
CA LEU A 70 -8.26 4.07 4.50
C LEU A 70 -9.53 4.90 4.68
N ASP A 71 -10.70 4.34 4.38
CA ASP A 71 -11.99 4.98 4.60
C ASP A 71 -12.14 5.33 6.09
N GLN A 72 -11.87 4.39 7.00
CA GLN A 72 -11.92 4.64 8.44
C GLN A 72 -10.95 5.74 8.90
N VAL A 73 -9.74 5.77 8.35
CA VAL A 73 -8.75 6.81 8.66
C VAL A 73 -9.25 8.17 8.18
N VAL A 74 -9.73 8.27 6.95
CA VAL A 74 -10.23 9.54 6.39
C VAL A 74 -11.48 10.02 7.13
N ASP A 75 -12.43 9.12 7.41
CA ASP A 75 -13.65 9.42 8.16
C ASP A 75 -13.32 10.01 9.54
N HIS A 76 -12.36 9.41 10.26
CA HIS A 76 -11.90 9.94 11.54
C HIS A 76 -11.26 11.33 11.40
N LEU A 77 -10.37 11.52 10.40
CA LEU A 77 -9.67 12.80 10.20
C LEU A 77 -10.64 13.94 9.82
N VAL A 78 -11.63 13.66 8.97
CA VAL A 78 -12.59 14.67 8.51
C VAL A 78 -13.72 14.89 9.51
N GLY A 79 -14.32 13.80 9.98
CA GLY A 79 -15.50 13.78 10.84
C GLY A 79 -15.18 14.18 12.27
N ASP A 80 -14.20 13.50 12.88
CA ASP A 80 -13.90 13.69 14.30
C ASP A 80 -12.91 14.84 14.52
N LEU A 81 -11.83 14.90 13.73
CA LEU A 81 -10.76 15.90 13.92
C LEU A 81 -11.00 17.22 13.15
N GLY A 82 -11.96 17.24 12.24
CA GLY A 82 -12.34 18.44 11.53
C GLY A 82 -11.29 18.94 10.52
N ILE A 83 -10.46 18.04 9.97
CA ILE A 83 -9.51 18.39 8.90
C ILE A 83 -10.27 18.84 7.64
N ARG A 84 -9.76 19.86 6.96
CA ARG A 84 -10.38 20.45 5.75
C ARG A 84 -9.48 20.44 4.52
N PHE A 85 -8.21 20.09 4.69
CA PHE A 85 -7.26 19.99 3.60
C PHE A 85 -6.34 18.79 3.80
N PHE A 86 -6.13 18.03 2.74
CA PHE A 86 -5.17 16.93 2.71
C PHE A 86 -4.06 17.25 1.73
N LYS A 87 -2.82 17.15 2.19
CA LYS A 87 -1.66 16.99 1.33
C LYS A 87 -1.36 15.50 1.24
N LEU A 88 -1.86 14.86 0.19
CA LEU A 88 -1.54 13.46 -0.10
C LEU A 88 -0.21 13.43 -0.86
N ASP A 89 0.68 12.56 -0.40
CA ASP A 89 2.02 12.43 -0.94
C ASP A 89 2.28 10.99 -1.37
N TYR A 90 3.27 10.80 -2.24
CA TYR A 90 3.69 9.50 -2.73
C TYR A 90 5.20 9.51 -2.88
N ASN A 91 5.90 9.08 -1.84
CA ASN A 91 7.35 9.28 -1.74
C ASN A 91 8.17 8.06 -2.16
N VAL A 92 7.53 6.90 -2.36
CA VAL A 92 8.23 5.63 -2.57
C VAL A 92 7.65 4.87 -3.75
N ASN A 93 8.52 4.48 -4.68
CA ASN A 93 8.15 3.68 -5.84
C ASN A 93 8.10 2.17 -5.46
N ALA A 94 6.96 1.51 -5.73
CA ALA A 94 6.79 0.06 -5.52
C ALA A 94 7.59 -0.82 -6.51
N GLY A 95 8.23 -0.19 -7.50
CA GLY A 95 8.94 -0.86 -8.59
C GLY A 95 7.97 -1.46 -9.61
N PRO A 96 8.36 -2.55 -10.30
CA PRO A 96 7.48 -3.26 -11.23
C PRO A 96 6.15 -3.68 -10.59
N GLY A 97 5.12 -3.88 -11.40
CA GLY A 97 3.80 -4.29 -10.91
C GLY A 97 3.81 -5.54 -10.00
N PRO A 98 2.76 -5.72 -9.18
CA PRO A 98 2.60 -6.91 -8.38
C PRO A 98 2.42 -8.14 -9.28
N THR A 99 2.81 -9.33 -8.81
CA THR A 99 2.55 -10.60 -9.52
C THR A 99 1.16 -11.16 -9.23
N THR A 100 0.36 -10.44 -8.45
CA THR A 100 -1.01 -10.82 -8.07
C THR A 100 -2.06 -9.96 -8.77
N GLY A 101 -3.19 -10.58 -9.11
CA GLY A 101 -4.36 -9.94 -9.69
C GLY A 101 -4.41 -9.94 -11.23
N PRO A 102 -5.52 -9.47 -11.83
CA PRO A 102 -5.82 -9.63 -13.26
C PRO A 102 -4.91 -8.84 -14.20
N THR A 103 -4.14 -7.87 -13.68
CA THR A 103 -3.19 -7.05 -14.42
C THR A 103 -1.73 -7.39 -14.08
N ALA A 104 -1.50 -8.46 -13.32
CA ALA A 104 -0.15 -8.94 -13.05
C ALA A 104 0.55 -9.18 -14.40
N PRO A 105 1.79 -8.70 -14.60
CA PRO A 105 2.56 -9.12 -15.75
C PRO A 105 2.67 -10.63 -15.59
N ALA A 106 1.99 -11.39 -16.48
CA ALA A 106 2.16 -12.83 -16.53
C ALA A 106 3.66 -13.09 -16.47
N THR A 107 4.11 -13.88 -15.49
CA THR A 107 5.48 -14.38 -15.40
C THR A 107 5.93 -14.59 -16.82
N VAL A 108 6.96 -13.83 -17.26
CA VAL A 108 7.45 -13.79 -18.64
C VAL A 108 7.13 -15.12 -19.27
N CYS A 109 6.16 -15.13 -20.19
CA CYS A 109 5.89 -16.32 -20.99
C CYS A 109 7.25 -16.65 -21.61
N CYS A 110 7.96 -17.62 -21.04
CA CYS A 110 9.07 -18.26 -21.72
C CYS A 110 8.44 -18.73 -23.03
N ARG A 111 8.70 -18.00 -24.13
CA ARG A 111 8.26 -18.42 -25.45
C ARG A 111 8.77 -19.85 -25.60
N PRO A 112 7.90 -20.83 -25.96
CA PRO A 112 8.34 -22.21 -26.16
C PRO A 112 9.44 -22.35 -27.24
N ASP A 113 9.70 -21.30 -28.02
CA ASP A 113 10.65 -21.30 -29.14
C ASP A 113 11.91 -20.44 -28.94
N ALA A 114 12.22 -20.00 -27.71
CA ALA A 114 13.55 -19.46 -27.45
C ALA A 114 14.57 -20.62 -27.44
N ARG A 115 14.98 -21.04 -28.64
CA ARG A 115 16.03 -22.03 -28.88
C ARG A 115 17.34 -21.46 -28.32
N THR A 116 17.62 -21.74 -27.06
CA THR A 116 18.96 -21.58 -26.51
C THR A 116 19.83 -22.67 -27.13
N SER A 117 20.86 -22.25 -27.87
CA SER A 117 22.00 -23.10 -28.11
C SER A 117 22.63 -23.41 -26.75
N SER A 118 22.92 -24.69 -26.52
CA SER A 118 23.41 -25.31 -25.28
C SER A 118 22.32 -25.70 -24.26
N GLY A 119 22.21 -27.02 -24.08
CA GLY A 119 21.14 -27.68 -23.36
C GLY A 119 21.09 -27.34 -21.87
N SER A 120 19.88 -27.06 -21.39
CA SER A 120 19.50 -27.24 -20.00
C SER A 120 17.98 -27.47 -19.93
N THR A 121 17.59 -28.32 -18.99
CA THR A 121 16.29 -28.97 -18.76
C THR A 121 15.06 -28.06 -18.87
N PRO A 122 13.93 -28.51 -19.46
CA PRO A 122 12.72 -27.71 -19.52
C PRO A 122 12.11 -27.50 -18.13
N CYS A 123 11.67 -26.26 -17.88
CA CYS A 123 10.96 -25.84 -16.68
C CYS A 123 9.64 -26.62 -16.55
N SER A 124 9.51 -27.43 -15.50
CA SER A 124 8.28 -28.18 -15.20
C SER A 124 7.24 -27.21 -14.64
N THR A 125 6.12 -27.04 -15.35
CA THR A 125 4.94 -26.35 -14.84
C THR A 125 4.24 -27.26 -13.85
N ALA A 126 4.38 -26.97 -12.55
CA ALA A 126 3.52 -27.53 -11.52
C ALA A 126 2.17 -26.81 -11.55
N THR A 127 1.12 -27.52 -11.94
CA THR A 127 -0.28 -27.09 -11.77
C THR A 127 -0.67 -27.20 -10.29
N PRO A 128 -1.33 -26.21 -9.68
CA PRO A 128 -1.90 -26.40 -8.34
C PRO A 128 -3.16 -27.26 -8.44
N GLY A 129 -3.24 -28.29 -7.58
CA GLY A 129 -4.45 -29.07 -7.29
C GLY A 129 -5.30 -28.43 -6.21
#